data_AF-A0A530GFV8-F1
#
_entry.id   AF-A0A530GFV8-F1
#
_cell.length_a   1.000
_cell.length_b   1.000
_cell.length_c   1.000
_cell.angle_alpha   90.00
_cell.angle_beta   90.00
_cell.angle_gamma   90.00
#
_symmetry.space_group_name_H-M   'P 1'
#
loop_
_entity.id
_entity.type
_entity.pdbx_description
1 polymer ?
#
loop_
_entity_poly.entity_id
_entity_poly.type
_entity_poly.pdbx_seq_one_letter_code
_entity_poly.pdbx_strand_id
1 'polypeptide(L)'
;LYSLGQGGFFGIGAYATTILANDYGWNVFGLLMLVLAATGLIGMAVGAMSLRVSGLYFAITTFIFTLVLTVLATDMVTVTGGLQGLLGPAFPDFPASLEWLGTPLVWCIMLA
;
A
#
# COMPACT_ATOMS: atom_id res chain seq x y z
N LEU A 1 21.21 11.91 -2.20
CA LEU A 1 20.84 10.50 -1.96
C LEU A 1 19.42 10.31 -2.49
N TYR A 2 19.27 9.82 -3.72
CA TYR A 2 17.94 9.56 -4.30
C TYR A 2 17.55 8.11 -3.97
N SER A 3 16.48 7.92 -3.20
CA SER A 3 15.94 6.61 -2.82
C SER A 3 14.67 6.34 -3.64
N LEU A 4 14.71 5.37 -4.55
CA LEU A 4 13.58 5.01 -5.44
C LEU A 4 12.69 3.90 -4.88
N GLY A 5 12.72 3.71 -3.56
CA GLY A 5 12.05 2.60 -2.87
C GLY A 5 10.60 2.86 -2.52
N GLN A 6 10.19 4.13 -2.60
CA GLN A 6 8.86 4.55 -2.18
C GLN A 6 7.75 3.85 -2.97
N GLY A 7 7.95 3.60 -4.26
CA GLY A 7 6.95 2.90 -5.09
C GLY A 7 6.64 1.50 -4.56
N GLY A 8 7.66 0.77 -4.11
CA GLY A 8 7.50 -0.56 -3.52
C GLY A 8 6.71 -0.54 -2.21
N PHE A 9 7.08 0.35 -1.29
CA PHE A 9 6.37 0.47 0.00
C PHE A 9 4.93 0.98 -0.16
N PHE A 10 4.70 1.91 -1.08
CA PHE A 10 3.37 2.37 -1.42
C PHE A 10 2.50 1.23 -1.97
N GLY A 11 3.07 0.42 -2.88
CA GLY A 11 2.40 -0.77 -3.41
C GLY A 11 2.01 -1.78 -2.33
N ILE A 12 2.93 -2.13 -1.41
CA ILE A 12 2.64 -3.07 -0.32
C ILE A 12 1.47 -2.57 0.53
N GLY A 13 1.48 -1.29 0.90
CA GLY A 13 0.39 -0.69 1.68
C GLY A 13 -0.95 -0.73 0.93
N ALA A 14 -0.96 -0.39 -0.36
CA ALA A 14 -2.17 -0.41 -1.18
C ALA A 14 -2.75 -1.82 -1.37
N TYR A 15 -1.90 -2.84 -1.57
CA TYR A 15 -2.36 -4.22 -1.66
C TYR A 15 -2.89 -4.72 -0.32
N ALA A 16 -2.19 -4.43 0.77
CA ALA A 16 -2.62 -4.80 2.12
C ALA A 16 -3.96 -4.15 2.49
N THR A 17 -4.18 -2.86 2.19
CA THR A 17 -5.49 -2.22 2.41
C THR A 17 -6.57 -2.83 1.53
N THR A 18 -6.28 -3.13 0.27
CA THR A 18 -7.28 -3.62 -0.69
C THR A 18 -7.75 -5.04 -0.39
N ILE A 19 -6.82 -5.94 -0.05
CA ILE A 19 -7.13 -7.32 0.36
C ILE A 19 -7.99 -7.28 1.63
N LEU A 20 -7.55 -6.51 2.61
CA LEU A 20 -8.17 -6.51 3.92
C LEU A 20 -9.52 -5.75 3.94
N ALA A 21 -9.71 -4.78 3.03
CA ALA A 21 -11.00 -4.15 2.80
C ALA A 21 -11.98 -5.05 2.04
N ASN A 22 -11.52 -5.82 1.04
CA ASN A 22 -12.38 -6.74 0.28
C ASN A 22 -12.86 -7.92 1.13
N ASP A 23 -11.97 -8.54 1.91
CA ASP A 23 -12.31 -9.77 2.66
C ASP A 23 -13.09 -9.49 3.95
N TYR A 24 -12.84 -8.37 4.64
CA TYR A 24 -13.41 -8.13 5.98
C TYR A 24 -14.50 -7.06 6.04
N GLY A 25 -14.70 -6.25 5.00
CA GLY A 25 -15.72 -5.17 4.99
C GLY A 25 -15.62 -4.22 6.19
N TRP A 26 -14.44 -4.15 6.82
CA TRP A 26 -14.24 -3.47 8.09
C TRP A 26 -14.15 -1.96 7.91
N ASN A 27 -14.47 -1.22 8.98
CA ASN A 27 -14.33 0.23 8.99
C ASN A 27 -12.86 0.60 8.75
N VAL A 28 -12.62 1.36 7.67
CA VAL A 28 -11.31 1.72 7.14
C VAL A 28 -10.40 2.35 8.22
N PHE A 29 -10.95 3.03 9.23
CA PHE A 29 -10.17 3.60 10.33
C PHE A 29 -9.46 2.56 11.20
N GLY A 30 -10.09 1.42 11.49
CA GLY A 30 -9.45 0.32 12.26
C GLY A 30 -8.47 -0.48 11.41
N LEU A 31 -8.82 -0.64 10.13
CA LEU A 31 -8.00 -1.26 9.09
C LEU A 31 -6.68 -0.53 8.88
N LEU A 32 -6.70 0.80 8.92
CA LEU A 32 -5.53 1.64 8.71
C LEU A 32 -4.41 1.33 9.71
N MET A 33 -4.73 1.21 11.00
CA MET A 33 -3.73 0.93 12.03
C MET A 33 -3.07 -0.45 11.83
N LEU A 34 -3.87 -1.46 11.46
CA LEU A 34 -3.38 -2.82 11.22
C LEU A 34 -2.50 -2.89 9.97
N VAL A 35 -2.95 -2.24 8.88
CA VAL A 35 -2.19 -2.19 7.63
C VAL A 35 -0.90 -1.40 7.82
N LEU A 36 -0.94 -0.28 8.55
CA LEU A 36 0.25 0.51 8.85
C LEU A 36 1.24 -0.28 9.71
N ALA A 37 0.77 -1.06 10.69
CA ALA A 37 1.61 -1.95 11.47
C ALA A 37 2.22 -3.08 10.63
N ALA A 38 1.42 -3.75 9.78
CA ALA A 38 1.90 -4.84 8.92
C ALA A 38 2.90 -4.35 7.87
N THR A 39 2.58 -3.24 7.19
CA THR A 39 3.44 -2.62 6.19
C THR A 39 4.70 -2.04 6.83
N GLY A 40 4.58 -1.47 8.03
CA GLY A 40 5.69 -0.98 8.84
C GLY A 40 6.65 -2.10 9.26
N LEU A 41 6.14 -3.28 9.64
CA LEU A 41 6.95 -4.46 9.95
C LEU A 41 7.76 -4.93 8.74
N ILE A 42 7.12 -5.03 7.57
CA ILE A 42 7.78 -5.40 6.32
C ILE A 42 8.82 -4.33 5.95
N GLY A 43 8.47 -3.05 6.09
CA GLY A 43 9.36 -1.92 5.89
C GLY A 43 10.57 -1.93 6.80
N MET A 44 10.39 -2.29 8.07
CA MET A 44 11.47 -2.37 9.06
C MET A 44 12.44 -3.51 8.73
N ALA A 45 11.92 -4.68 8.32
CA ALA A 45 12.74 -5.81 7.89
C ALA A 45 13.59 -5.45 6.65
N VAL A 46 12.97 -4.85 5.63
CA VAL A 46 13.66 -4.43 4.40
C VAL A 46 14.65 -3.30 4.67
N GLY A 47 14.26 -2.32 5.49
CA GLY A 47 15.13 -1.22 5.91
C GLY A 47 16.38 -1.73 6.62
N ALA A 48 16.22 -2.67 7.55
CA ALA A 48 17.34 -3.29 8.26
C ALA A 48 18.30 -4.03 7.32
N MET A 49 17.79 -4.71 6.28
CA MET A 49 18.63 -5.33 5.25
C MET A 49 19.40 -4.28 4.43
N SER A 50 18.75 -3.16 4.11
CA SER A 50 19.34 -2.10 3.29
C SER A 50 20.44 -1.32 4.01
N LEU A 51 20.33 -1.13 5.33
CA LEU A 51 21.38 -0.49 6.14
C LEU A 51 22.72 -1.25 6.17
N ARG A 52 22.75 -2.54 5.78
CA ARG A 52 24.00 -3.31 5.69
C ARG A 52 24.86 -2.92 4.49
N VAL A 53 24.38 -2.09 3.57
CA VAL A 53 25.05 -1.77 2.30
C VAL A 53 25.35 -0.27 2.21
N SER A 54 26.61 0.11 1.97
CA SER A 54 27.07 1.52 1.98
C SER A 54 27.18 2.13 0.57
N GLY A 55 26.76 3.40 0.43
CA GLY A 55 27.08 4.24 -0.72
C GLY A 55 26.16 4.06 -1.93
N LEU A 56 26.75 3.91 -3.12
CA LEU A 56 26.03 3.80 -4.41
C LEU A 56 25.16 2.53 -4.50
N TYR A 57 25.61 1.44 -3.87
CA TYR A 57 24.92 0.16 -3.86
C TYR A 57 23.54 0.24 -3.21
N PHE A 58 23.34 1.13 -2.22
CA PHE A 58 22.05 1.33 -1.56
C PHE A 58 20.95 1.80 -2.54
N ALA A 59 21.29 2.73 -3.43
CA ALA A 59 20.34 3.26 -4.43
C ALA A 59 19.93 2.17 -5.43
N ILE A 60 20.89 1.36 -5.87
CA ILE A 60 20.65 0.23 -6.80
C ILE A 60 19.81 -0.86 -6.11
N THR A 61 20.14 -1.23 -4.87
CA THR A 61 19.36 -2.21 -4.10
C THR A 61 17.92 -1.77 -3.92
N THR A 62 17.71 -0.49 -3.64
CA THR A 62 16.36 0.06 -3.45
C THR A 62 15.55 0.07 -4.76
N PHE A 63 16.20 0.33 -5.89
CA PHE A 63 15.56 0.22 -7.21
C PHE A 63 15.18 -1.23 -7.54
N ILE A 64 16.10 -2.16 -7.33
CA ILE A 64 15.86 -3.60 -7.52
C ILE A 64 14.75 -4.08 -6.59
N PHE A 65 14.72 -3.62 -5.35
CA PHE A 65 13.66 -3.95 -4.40
C PHE A 65 12.28 -3.56 -4.94
N THR A 66 12.11 -2.34 -5.42
CA THR A 66 10.85 -1.91 -6.05
C THR A 66 10.51 -2.79 -7.26
N LEU A 67 11.49 -3.14 -8.10
CA LEU A 67 11.26 -4.04 -9.24
C LEU A 67 10.82 -5.44 -8.82
N VAL A 68 11.49 -6.03 -7.82
CA VAL A 68 11.15 -7.36 -7.29
C VAL A 68 9.74 -7.36 -6.74
N LEU A 69 9.35 -6.30 -6.03
CA LEU A 69 7.97 -6.15 -5.56
C LEU A 69 6.97 -6.06 -6.70
N THR A 70 7.28 -5.32 -7.77
CA THR A 70 6.42 -5.24 -8.96
C THR A 70 6.28 -6.59 -9.65
N VAL A 71 7.38 -7.33 -9.80
CA VAL A 71 7.37 -8.68 -10.38
C VAL A 71 6.55 -9.62 -9.49
N LEU A 72 6.79 -9.61 -8.17
CA LEU A 72 6.05 -10.42 -7.22
C LEU A 72 4.55 -10.09 -7.26
N ALA A 73 4.19 -8.81 -7.34
CA ALA A 73 2.79 -8.39 -7.48
C ALA A 73 2.16 -8.81 -8.81
N THR A 74 2.95 -9.03 -9.86
CA THR A 74 2.46 -9.48 -11.16
C THR A 74 2.34 -11.01 -11.22
N ASP A 75 3.28 -11.74 -10.61
CA ASP A 75 3.30 -13.21 -10.56
C ASP A 75 2.31 -13.80 -9.55
N MET A 76 2.02 -13.10 -8.43
CA MET A 76 1.10 -13.57 -7.40
C MET A 76 -0.38 -13.37 -7.77
N VAL A 77 -0.80 -13.90 -8.93
CA VAL A 77 -2.15 -13.70 -9.51
C VAL A 77 -3.29 -14.02 -8.52
N THR A 78 -3.12 -15.03 -7.68
CA THR A 78 -4.12 -15.45 -6.68
C THR A 78 -4.32 -14.46 -5.53
N VAL A 79 -3.34 -13.61 -5.22
CA VAL A 79 -3.38 -12.69 -4.07
C VAL A 79 -3.49 -11.23 -4.52
N THR A 80 -2.87 -10.86 -5.63
CA THR A 80 -2.81 -9.47 -6.13
C THR A 80 -3.69 -9.22 -7.37
N GLY A 81 -4.27 -10.25 -7.97
CA GLY A 81 -4.97 -10.12 -9.26
C GLY A 81 -4.03 -10.04 -10.47
N GLY A 82 -2.72 -10.19 -10.26
CA GLY A 82 -1.71 -10.22 -11.33
C GLY A 82 -1.66 -8.91 -12.12
N LEU A 83 -1.58 -9.00 -13.45
CA LEU A 83 -1.55 -7.81 -14.35
C LEU A 83 -2.82 -6.95 -14.28
N GLN A 84 -3.95 -7.52 -13.84
CA GLN A 84 -5.21 -6.80 -13.75
C GLN A 84 -5.31 -5.94 -12.47
N GLY A 85 -4.50 -6.26 -11.45
CA GLY A 85 -4.56 -5.64 -10.14
C GLY A 85 -5.84 -5.97 -9.37
N LEU A 86 -5.91 -5.58 -8.09
CA LEU A 86 -7.17 -5.60 -7.35
C LEU A 86 -7.95 -4.31 -7.61
N LEU A 87 -9.27 -4.46 -7.72
CA LEU A 87 -10.19 -3.34 -7.60
C LEU A 87 -10.06 -2.77 -6.18
N GLY A 88 -9.86 -1.46 -6.09
CA GLY A 88 -9.60 -0.75 -4.83
C GLY A 88 -10.68 -1.00 -3.78
N PRO A 89 -10.40 -0.67 -2.50
CA PRO A 89 -11.34 -0.84 -1.40
C PRO A 89 -12.72 -0.29 -1.78
N ALA A 90 -13.78 -1.09 -1.59
CA ALA A 90 -15.14 -0.59 -1.75
C ALA A 90 -15.33 0.53 -0.71
N PHE A 91 -15.41 1.77 -1.19
CA PHE A 91 -15.71 2.90 -0.32
C PHE A 91 -17.12 2.69 0.25
N PRO A 92 -17.33 2.83 1.57
CA PRO A 92 -18.66 2.70 2.14
C PRO A 92 -19.62 3.69 1.49
N ASP A 93 -20.84 3.23 1.17
CA ASP A 93 -21.88 4.07 0.59
C ASP A 93 -22.20 5.24 1.53
N PHE A 94 -22.03 6.47 1.02
CA PHE A 94 -22.30 7.68 1.78
C PHE A 94 -23.79 8.04 1.70
N PRO A 95 -24.37 8.67 2.75
CA PRO A 95 -25.71 9.21 2.67
C PRO A 95 -25.80 10.26 1.54
N ALA A 96 -26.85 10.18 0.73
CA ALA A 96 -27.07 10.98 -0.50
C ALA A 96 -26.94 12.52 -0.31
N SER A 97 -26.98 13.02 0.93
CA SER A 97 -26.76 14.44 1.25
C SER A 97 -25.33 14.92 1.02
N LEU A 98 -24.35 14.02 0.89
CA LEU A 98 -22.92 14.37 0.83
C LEU A 98 -22.25 14.06 -0.53
N GLU A 99 -23.00 13.51 -1.50
CA GLU A 99 -22.49 13.16 -2.83
C GLU A 99 -21.98 14.38 -3.62
N TRP A 100 -22.51 15.57 -3.35
CA TRP A 100 -22.11 16.81 -4.00
C TRP A 100 -20.67 17.25 -3.66
N LEU A 101 -20.13 16.80 -2.52
CA LEU A 101 -18.74 17.06 -2.14
C LEU A 101 -17.75 16.13 -2.83
N GLY A 102 -18.21 15.05 -3.47
CA GLY A 102 -17.34 14.00 -3.99
C GLY A 102 -16.81 13.09 -2.89
N THR A 103 -16.86 11.79 -3.13
CA THR A 103 -16.33 10.74 -2.25
C THR A 103 -14.89 10.98 -1.73
N PRO A 104 -13.94 11.61 -2.46
CA PRO A 104 -12.61 11.88 -1.91
C PRO A 104 -12.53 13.05 -0.91
N LEU A 105 -13.36 14.10 -1.01
CA LEU A 105 -13.27 15.26 -0.10
C LEU A 105 -13.94 14.99 1.25
N VAL A 106 -15.00 14.19 1.27
CA VAL A 106 -15.65 13.72 2.50
C VAL A 106 -14.66 12.95 3.39
N TRP A 107 -13.79 12.16 2.77
CA TRP A 107 -12.72 11.42 3.43
C TRP A 107 -11.69 12.34 4.09
N CYS A 108 -11.28 13.41 3.41
CA CYS A 108 -10.34 14.39 3.99
C CYS A 108 -10.94 15.13 5.20
N ILE A 109 -12.26 15.35 5.22
CA ILE A 109 -12.95 16.05 6.31
C ILE A 109 -13.10 15.15 7.54
N MET A 110 -13.31 13.84 7.39
CA MET A 110 -13.37 12.93 8.54
C MET A 110 -12.00 12.63 9.18
N LEU A 111 -10.89 12.97 8.51
CA LEU A 111 -9.53 12.84 9.04
C LEU A 111 -9.04 14.08 9.80
N ALA A 112 -9.78 15.19 9.76
CA ALA A 112 -9.46 16.46 10.45
C ALA A 112 -10.27 16.61 11.74
#